data_AF-W4GDG1-F1
#
_entry.id   AF-W4GDG1-F1
#
_cell.length_a   1.000
_cell.length_b   1.000
_cell.length_c   1.000
_cell.angle_alpha   90.00
_cell.angle_beta   90.00
_cell.angle_gamma   90.00
#
_symmetry.space_group_name_H-M   'P 1'
#
loop_
_entity.id
_entity.type
_entity.pdbx_description
1 polymer ?
#
loop_
_entity_poly.entity_id
_entity_poly.type
_entity_poly.pdbx_seq_one_letter_code
_entity_poly.pdbx_strand_id
1 'polypeptide(L)'
;MTFVSFVPASTSMFSRAIRRVAVTGPKFTRGKYSIRVSKEKDVSFATAHVDDPFHHFVLNGCWGLTALATSTAFYQFVTNLHTVPITGRTQVVVFNREDDTEMGNQHAKEALAGKTLVNSGPRFKMVKDVATRLVAVADKIFEPGFQWQIYVVQDPQINACCFMGGKMFVYTGLLDFIDAMVEQGICSNKYNALATVLGHEIAHALARHTAETLSYLPVLIALSLLTVDSELIASIFTYFCQLPFSRLHETEADHIGLMLMAAACYDPSEAPKFWEGMKLVNEEGIDWFSTHPADDKRQKHLEQLTAEAIAYQDKASWCGDMQSKVSQLIYRRITRRRATAGTTHSAEMAAMWDGMQATTNQPPPPPPATTIPVP
;
A
#
# COMPACT_ATOMS: atom_id res chain seq x y z
N MET A 1 -39.78 -0.72 -58.65
CA MET A 1 -38.72 -0.57 -57.63
C MET A 1 -38.73 -1.83 -56.77
N THR A 2 -37.77 -2.72 -56.99
CA THR A 2 -37.67 -3.98 -56.25
C THR A 2 -36.78 -3.73 -55.04
N PHE A 3 -37.36 -3.67 -53.85
CA PHE A 3 -36.59 -3.56 -52.61
C PHE A 3 -36.06 -4.95 -52.24
N VAL A 4 -34.74 -5.14 -52.34
CA VAL A 4 -34.03 -6.25 -51.72
C VAL A 4 -33.67 -5.80 -50.31
N SER A 5 -34.34 -6.36 -49.31
CA SER A 5 -33.98 -6.12 -47.91
C SER A 5 -33.10 -7.27 -47.42
N PHE A 6 -31.88 -6.94 -46.99
CA PHE A 6 -31.00 -7.87 -46.27
C PHE A 6 -31.35 -7.78 -44.79
N VAL A 7 -32.05 -8.79 -44.27
CA VAL A 7 -32.30 -8.92 -42.83
C VAL A 7 -31.29 -9.93 -42.26
N PRO A 8 -30.38 -9.52 -41.37
CA PRO A 8 -29.50 -10.47 -40.69
C PRO A 8 -30.31 -11.32 -39.71
N ALA A 9 -30.09 -12.63 -39.71
CA ALA A 9 -30.74 -13.57 -38.81
C ALA A 9 -30.17 -13.47 -37.39
N SER A 10 -30.37 -12.34 -36.71
CA SER A 10 -29.93 -12.17 -35.33
C SER A 10 -30.83 -11.20 -34.55
N THR A 11 -32.13 -11.46 -34.46
CA THR A 11 -32.99 -10.89 -33.42
C THR A 11 -34.25 -11.73 -33.25
N SER A 12 -34.20 -12.79 -32.44
CA SER A 12 -35.40 -13.41 -31.83
C SER A 12 -35.00 -14.61 -30.97
N MET A 13 -34.72 -14.39 -29.68
CA MET A 13 -34.83 -15.43 -28.66
C MET A 13 -36.30 -15.73 -28.26
N PHE A 14 -37.29 -15.14 -28.95
CA PHE A 14 -38.72 -15.39 -28.75
C PHE A 14 -39.42 -15.71 -30.07
N SER A 15 -39.23 -16.92 -30.61
CA SER A 15 -40.23 -17.54 -31.49
C SER A 15 -39.94 -19.03 -31.71
N ARG A 16 -40.06 -19.85 -30.66
CA ARG A 16 -40.04 -21.32 -30.79
C ARG A 16 -41.35 -21.89 -31.34
N ALA A 17 -42.03 -21.15 -32.22
CA ALA A 17 -43.33 -21.50 -32.79
C ALA A 17 -43.44 -21.07 -34.26
N ILE A 18 -42.47 -21.45 -35.10
CA ILE A 18 -42.68 -21.38 -36.55
C ILE A 18 -43.15 -22.77 -37.01
N ARG A 19 -44.41 -22.81 -37.44
CA ARG A 19 -45.05 -23.96 -38.09
C ARG A 19 -44.08 -24.57 -39.11
N ARG A 20 -43.95 -25.90 -39.12
CA ARG A 20 -43.34 -26.63 -40.25
C ARG A 20 -44.20 -26.38 -41.49
N VAL A 21 -43.95 -25.30 -42.20
CA VAL A 21 -44.42 -25.14 -43.58
C VAL A 21 -43.62 -26.15 -44.40
N ALA A 22 -44.30 -27.07 -45.07
CA ALA A 22 -43.66 -28.02 -45.96
C ALA A 22 -42.87 -27.24 -47.03
N VAL A 23 -41.54 -27.28 -46.91
CA VAL A 23 -40.62 -26.51 -47.73
C VAL A 23 -40.44 -27.25 -49.07
N THR A 24 -41.26 -26.91 -50.07
CA THR A 24 -41.26 -27.55 -51.40
C THR A 24 -40.82 -26.59 -52.50
N GLY A 25 -39.65 -25.96 -52.35
CA GLY A 25 -39.05 -25.09 -53.35
C GLY A 25 -37.82 -25.72 -54.00
N PRO A 26 -37.55 -25.48 -55.30
CA PRO A 26 -36.35 -25.98 -55.97
C PRO A 26 -35.08 -25.44 -55.29
N LYS A 27 -34.15 -26.33 -54.95
CA LYS A 27 -32.84 -25.98 -54.39
C LYS A 27 -31.91 -25.67 -55.57
N PHE A 28 -31.46 -24.43 -55.68
CA PHE A 28 -30.49 -24.03 -56.70
C PHE A 28 -29.10 -23.95 -56.06
N THR A 29 -28.14 -24.68 -56.64
CA THR A 29 -26.73 -24.66 -56.23
C THR A 29 -25.90 -23.94 -57.28
N ARG A 30 -25.19 -22.87 -56.88
CA ARG A 30 -24.24 -22.17 -57.76
C ARG A 30 -22.92 -21.99 -57.00
N GLY A 31 -21.91 -22.75 -57.38
CA GLY A 31 -20.63 -22.79 -56.65
C GLY A 31 -20.80 -23.40 -55.25
N LYS A 32 -20.26 -22.74 -54.21
CA LYS A 32 -20.31 -23.19 -52.81
C LYS A 32 -21.61 -22.84 -52.08
N TYR A 33 -22.54 -22.14 -52.72
CA TYR A 33 -23.75 -21.62 -52.10
C TYR A 33 -24.99 -22.38 -52.56
N SER A 34 -25.89 -22.66 -51.62
CA SER A 34 -27.20 -23.23 -51.91
C SER A 34 -28.28 -22.20 -51.58
N ILE A 35 -29.12 -21.89 -52.56
CA ILE A 35 -30.21 -20.92 -52.45
C ILE A 35 -31.52 -21.68 -52.45
N ARG A 36 -32.33 -21.46 -51.42
CA ARG A 36 -33.69 -22.01 -51.33
C ARG A 36 -34.71 -20.87 -51.31
N VAL A 37 -35.65 -20.92 -52.25
CA VAL A 37 -36.74 -19.93 -52.36
C VAL A 37 -38.03 -20.57 -51.85
N SER A 38 -38.60 -20.05 -50.78
CA SER A 38 -39.95 -20.42 -50.32
C SER A 38 -40.95 -19.38 -50.81
N LYS A 39 -42.06 -19.83 -51.42
CA LYS A 39 -43.15 -18.96 -51.88
C LYS A 39 -44.32 -19.10 -50.91
N GLU A 40 -44.67 -18.04 -50.20
CA GLU A 40 -45.82 -18.00 -49.31
C GLU A 40 -47.10 -17.65 -50.10
N LYS A 41 -48.25 -18.23 -49.72
CA LYS A 41 -49.41 -18.35 -50.61
C LYS A 41 -50.10 -17.03 -50.99
N ASP A 42 -49.97 -15.96 -50.19
CA ASP A 42 -50.73 -14.73 -50.42
C ASP A 42 -49.90 -13.43 -50.47
N VAL A 43 -48.57 -13.48 -50.31
CA VAL A 43 -47.66 -12.37 -50.68
C VAL A 43 -46.34 -12.97 -51.15
N SER A 44 -45.86 -12.57 -52.33
CA SER A 44 -44.64 -13.12 -52.93
C SER A 44 -43.37 -12.49 -52.31
N PHE A 45 -43.11 -12.74 -51.03
CA PHE A 45 -41.78 -12.53 -50.47
C PHE A 45 -40.92 -13.75 -50.83
N ALA A 46 -39.90 -13.54 -51.65
CA ALA A 46 -38.90 -14.56 -51.93
C ALA A 46 -37.78 -14.44 -50.90
N THR A 47 -37.83 -15.23 -49.82
CA THR A 47 -36.73 -15.32 -48.87
C THR A 47 -35.70 -16.29 -49.43
N ALA A 48 -34.52 -15.79 -49.74
CA ALA A 48 -33.39 -16.61 -50.19
C ALA A 48 -32.53 -16.97 -48.98
N HIS A 49 -32.59 -18.23 -48.55
CA HIS A 49 -31.63 -18.74 -47.56
C HIS A 49 -30.34 -19.08 -48.28
N VAL A 50 -29.27 -18.36 -47.95
CA VAL A 50 -27.90 -18.63 -48.44
C VAL A 50 -27.19 -19.40 -47.33
N ASP A 51 -27.04 -20.72 -47.52
CA ASP A 51 -26.20 -21.54 -46.64
C ASP A 51 -24.73 -21.31 -47.05
N ASP A 52 -24.02 -20.44 -46.30
CA ASP A 52 -22.58 -20.20 -46.47
C ASP A 52 -21.77 -21.00 -45.42
N PRO A 53 -21.02 -22.04 -45.82
CA PRO A 53 -20.15 -22.79 -44.92
C PRO A 53 -19.11 -21.91 -44.21
N PHE A 54 -18.68 -20.82 -44.84
CA PHE A 54 -17.73 -19.87 -44.25
C PHE A 54 -18.38 -19.11 -43.09
N HIS A 55 -19.64 -18.68 -43.23
CA HIS A 55 -20.39 -18.03 -42.15
C HIS A 55 -20.59 -18.96 -40.95
N HIS A 56 -20.90 -20.24 -41.17
CA HIS A 56 -20.98 -21.23 -40.09
C HIS A 56 -19.63 -21.51 -39.43
N PHE A 57 -18.55 -21.58 -40.22
CA PHE A 57 -17.19 -21.73 -39.69
C PHE A 57 -16.77 -20.53 -38.83
N VAL A 58 -17.06 -19.31 -39.28
CA VAL A 58 -16.80 -18.07 -38.52
C VAL A 58 -17.63 -18.03 -37.24
N LEU A 59 -18.94 -18.29 -37.31
CA LEU A 59 -19.80 -18.30 -36.12
C LEU A 59 -19.38 -19.36 -35.10
N ASN A 60 -19.13 -20.60 -35.54
CA ASN A 60 -18.69 -21.68 -34.65
C ASN A 60 -17.29 -21.39 -34.08
N GLY A 61 -16.40 -20.78 -34.87
CA GLY A 61 -15.10 -20.28 -34.42
C GLY A 61 -15.24 -19.19 -33.36
N CYS A 62 -16.12 -18.22 -33.56
CA CYS A 62 -16.41 -17.17 -32.57
C CYS A 62 -16.96 -17.76 -31.26
N TRP A 63 -17.93 -18.68 -31.33
CA TRP A 63 -18.45 -19.35 -30.13
C TRP A 63 -17.39 -20.20 -29.42
N GLY A 64 -16.53 -20.88 -30.17
CA GLY A 64 -15.39 -21.62 -29.60
C GLY A 64 -14.40 -20.72 -28.88
N LEU A 65 -14.07 -19.56 -29.47
CA LEU A 65 -13.20 -18.55 -28.86
C LEU A 65 -13.84 -17.94 -27.61
N THR A 66 -15.13 -17.63 -27.64
CA THR A 66 -15.86 -17.13 -26.46
C THR A 66 -15.88 -18.16 -25.34
N ALA A 67 -16.18 -19.43 -25.65
CA ALA A 67 -16.18 -20.51 -24.66
C ALA A 67 -14.78 -20.71 -24.04
N LEU A 68 -13.73 -20.65 -24.85
CA LEU A 68 -12.35 -20.73 -24.37
C LEU A 68 -12.01 -19.53 -23.48
N ALA A 69 -12.27 -18.30 -23.94
CA ALA A 69 -11.98 -17.08 -23.18
C ALA A 69 -12.71 -17.06 -21.83
N THR A 70 -14.00 -17.40 -21.81
CA THR A 70 -14.77 -17.48 -20.56
C THR A 70 -14.26 -18.58 -19.63
N SER A 71 -13.87 -19.74 -20.16
CA SER A 71 -13.30 -20.83 -19.37
C SER A 71 -11.94 -20.45 -18.77
N THR A 72 -11.07 -19.79 -19.55
CA THR A 72 -9.78 -19.28 -19.08
C THR A 72 -9.95 -18.18 -18.04
N ALA A 73 -10.85 -17.22 -18.27
CA ALA A 73 -11.13 -16.15 -17.31
C ALA A 73 -11.70 -16.73 -16.00
N PHE A 74 -12.61 -17.71 -16.10
CA PHE A 74 -13.14 -18.39 -14.93
C PHE A 74 -12.05 -19.18 -14.19
N TYR A 75 -11.22 -19.92 -14.91
CA TYR A 75 -10.06 -20.63 -14.33
C TYR A 75 -9.13 -19.66 -13.62
N GLN A 76 -8.75 -18.56 -14.27
CA GLN A 76 -7.90 -17.53 -13.68
C GLN A 76 -8.55 -16.86 -12.48
N PHE A 77 -9.86 -16.61 -12.50
CA PHE A 77 -10.58 -16.09 -11.35
C PHE A 77 -10.49 -17.05 -10.16
N VAL A 78 -10.80 -18.34 -10.34
CA VAL A 78 -10.84 -19.29 -9.23
C VAL A 78 -9.46 -19.66 -8.69
N THR A 79 -8.40 -19.66 -9.52
CA THR A 79 -7.05 -20.01 -9.07
C THR A 79 -6.29 -18.86 -8.42
N ASN A 80 -6.76 -17.62 -8.58
CA ASN A 80 -6.12 -16.41 -8.04
C ASN A 80 -6.93 -15.78 -6.89
N LEU A 81 -7.81 -16.55 -6.26
CA LEU A 81 -8.48 -16.13 -5.03
C LEU A 81 -7.53 -16.23 -3.85
N HIS A 82 -7.32 -15.12 -3.17
CA HIS A 82 -6.53 -15.03 -1.95
C HIS A 82 -7.38 -14.50 -0.81
N THR A 83 -7.16 -15.02 0.38
CA THR A 83 -7.77 -14.49 1.60
C THR A 83 -6.76 -13.61 2.32
N VAL A 84 -7.14 -12.38 2.62
CA VAL A 84 -6.30 -11.43 3.37
C VAL A 84 -6.28 -11.86 4.85
N PRO A 85 -5.09 -12.13 5.44
CA PRO A 85 -4.99 -12.38 6.87
C PRO A 85 -5.54 -11.21 7.69
N ILE A 86 -6.00 -11.48 8.91
CA ILE A 86 -6.69 -10.54 9.82
C ILE A 86 -8.14 -10.24 9.40
N THR A 87 -8.38 -9.73 8.20
CA THR A 87 -9.75 -9.35 7.78
C THR A 87 -10.57 -10.52 7.26
N GLY A 88 -9.93 -11.57 6.76
CA GLY A 88 -10.61 -12.70 6.13
C GLY A 88 -11.26 -12.36 4.79
N ARG A 89 -11.01 -11.18 4.23
CA ARG A 89 -11.57 -10.76 2.95
C ARG A 89 -10.97 -11.60 1.82
N THR A 90 -11.82 -12.11 0.95
CA THR A 90 -11.37 -12.75 -0.29
C THR A 90 -11.20 -11.71 -1.39
N GLN A 91 -10.06 -11.77 -2.07
CA GLN A 91 -9.68 -10.90 -3.18
C GLN A 91 -9.15 -11.70 -4.35
N VAL A 92 -9.14 -11.10 -5.54
CA VAL A 92 -8.53 -11.69 -6.74
C VAL A 92 -7.24 -10.96 -7.04
N VAL A 93 -6.12 -11.68 -7.04
CA VAL A 93 -4.82 -11.11 -7.41
C VAL A 93 -4.14 -12.02 -8.43
N VAL A 94 -4.09 -11.58 -9.69
CA VAL A 94 -3.58 -12.40 -10.81
C VAL A 94 -2.07 -12.42 -10.93
N PHE A 95 -1.38 -11.50 -10.23
CA PHE A 95 0.07 -11.43 -10.18
C PHE A 95 0.62 -12.38 -9.11
N ASN A 96 1.76 -13.00 -9.39
CA ASN A 96 2.47 -13.78 -8.38
C ASN A 96 3.30 -12.87 -7.45
N ARG A 97 3.99 -13.43 -6.45
CA ARG A 97 4.78 -12.66 -5.47
C ARG A 97 6.10 -12.14 -6.05
N GLU A 98 6.63 -12.82 -7.05
CA GLU A 98 7.82 -12.41 -7.80
C GLU A 98 7.54 -11.14 -8.62
N ASP A 99 6.41 -11.10 -9.33
CA ASP A 99 5.92 -9.95 -10.10
C ASP A 99 5.75 -8.73 -9.18
N ASP A 100 5.12 -8.92 -8.01
CA ASP A 100 4.96 -7.89 -6.98
C ASP A 100 6.32 -7.27 -6.59
N THR A 101 7.32 -8.14 -6.39
CA THR A 101 8.65 -7.75 -5.95
C THR A 101 9.40 -7.02 -7.06
N GLU A 102 9.30 -7.49 -8.30
CA GLU A 102 9.93 -6.86 -9.46
C GLU A 102 9.35 -5.47 -9.74
N MET A 103 8.02 -5.35 -9.79
CA MET A 103 7.33 -4.07 -9.96
C MET A 103 7.69 -3.09 -8.83
N GLY A 104 7.70 -3.55 -7.58
CA GLY A 104 8.09 -2.74 -6.43
C GLY A 104 9.54 -2.25 -6.50
N ASN A 105 10.48 -3.13 -6.91
CA ASN A 105 11.88 -2.76 -7.11
C ASN A 105 12.05 -1.73 -8.22
N GLN A 106 11.34 -1.90 -9.34
CA GLN A 106 11.41 -0.99 -10.48
C GLN A 106 10.88 0.39 -10.11
N HIS A 107 9.70 0.44 -9.49
CA HIS A 107 9.10 1.69 -9.05
C HIS A 107 9.95 2.38 -7.98
N ALA A 108 10.57 1.63 -7.07
CA ALA A 108 11.50 2.21 -6.10
C ALA A 108 12.70 2.88 -6.77
N LYS A 109 13.27 2.29 -7.83
CA LYS A 109 14.36 2.94 -8.59
C LYS A 109 13.90 4.25 -9.24
N GLU A 110 12.70 4.26 -9.82
CA GLU A 110 12.10 5.44 -10.45
C GLU A 110 11.80 6.54 -9.42
N ALA A 111 11.16 6.18 -8.29
CA ALA A 111 10.80 7.11 -7.22
C ALA A 111 12.03 7.75 -6.55
N LEU A 112 13.16 7.03 -6.50
CA LEU A 112 14.42 7.52 -5.94
C LEU A 112 15.22 8.38 -6.93
N ALA A 113 14.88 8.37 -8.22
CA ALA A 113 15.64 9.09 -9.22
C ALA A 113 15.61 10.61 -8.95
N GLY A 114 16.80 11.20 -8.74
CA GLY A 114 16.95 12.63 -8.47
C GLY A 114 16.53 13.08 -7.06
N LYS A 115 16.17 12.17 -6.16
CA LYS A 115 15.80 12.49 -4.77
C LYS A 115 16.99 12.37 -3.82
N THR A 116 16.98 13.17 -2.74
CA THR A 116 18.02 13.14 -1.70
C THR A 116 17.55 12.26 -0.53
N LEU A 117 18.42 11.37 -0.06
CA LEU A 117 18.12 10.43 1.02
C LEU A 117 18.79 10.80 2.34
N VAL A 118 18.03 10.65 3.43
CA VAL A 118 18.52 10.77 4.80
C VAL A 118 18.90 9.38 5.30
N ASN A 119 20.19 9.11 5.45
CA ASN A 119 20.71 7.78 5.79
C ASN A 119 21.22 7.66 7.23
N SER A 120 21.15 8.73 8.04
CA SER A 120 21.67 8.74 9.40
C SER A 120 20.96 9.77 10.28
N GLY A 121 21.24 9.71 11.59
CA GLY A 121 20.70 10.65 12.58
C GLY A 121 19.46 10.14 13.34
N PRO A 122 18.95 10.95 14.29
CA PRO A 122 17.86 10.53 15.18
C PRO A 122 16.55 10.22 14.46
N ARG A 123 16.20 11.01 13.45
CA ARG A 123 14.98 10.82 12.64
C ARG A 123 15.02 9.52 11.83
N PHE A 124 16.11 9.29 11.09
CA PHE A 124 16.31 8.03 10.36
C PHE A 124 16.25 6.81 11.30
N LYS A 125 16.88 6.91 12.48
CA LYS A 125 16.85 5.85 13.47
C LYS A 125 15.44 5.57 13.98
N MET A 126 14.66 6.60 14.32
CA MET A 126 13.27 6.45 14.76
C MET A 126 12.45 5.71 13.70
N VAL A 127 12.56 6.14 12.44
CA VAL A 127 11.87 5.50 11.30
C VAL A 127 12.27 4.04 11.16
N LYS A 128 13.58 3.75 11.19
CA LYS A 128 14.10 2.38 11.11
C LYS A 128 13.62 1.50 12.27
N ASP A 129 13.62 2.03 13.49
CA ASP A 129 13.20 1.30 14.69
C ASP A 129 11.70 0.94 14.61
N VAL A 130 10.84 1.88 14.20
CA VAL A 130 9.40 1.65 14.02
C VAL A 130 9.14 0.63 12.91
N ALA A 131 9.72 0.84 11.73
CA ALA A 131 9.54 -0.05 10.60
C ALA A 131 10.00 -1.48 10.90
N THR A 132 11.17 -1.65 11.53
CA THR A 132 11.70 -2.97 11.89
C THR A 132 10.74 -3.73 12.82
N ARG A 133 10.13 -3.05 13.78
CA ARG A 133 9.21 -3.66 14.74
C ARG A 133 7.88 -4.07 14.10
N LEU A 134 7.34 -3.24 13.20
CA LEU A 134 6.14 -3.55 12.43
C LEU A 134 6.39 -4.69 11.43
N VAL A 135 7.51 -4.65 10.72
CA VAL A 135 7.91 -5.71 9.78
C VAL A 135 8.06 -7.05 10.48
N ALA A 136 8.66 -7.08 11.67
CA ALA A 136 8.83 -8.33 12.42
C ALA A 136 7.49 -9.02 12.76
N VAL A 137 6.42 -8.26 13.03
CA VAL A 137 5.09 -8.83 13.27
C VAL A 137 4.36 -9.13 11.96
N ALA A 138 4.53 -8.30 10.94
CA ALA A 138 3.99 -8.53 9.61
C ALA A 138 4.51 -9.84 9.00
N ASP A 139 5.83 -10.07 9.06
CA ASP A 139 6.45 -11.30 8.55
C ASP A 139 5.95 -12.55 9.26
N LYS A 140 5.60 -12.43 10.55
CA LYS A 140 5.06 -13.55 11.33
C LYS A 140 3.58 -13.85 11.01
N ILE A 141 2.79 -12.83 10.68
CA ILE A 141 1.34 -12.97 10.47
C ILE A 141 1.01 -13.26 9.01
N PHE A 142 1.68 -12.60 8.07
CA PHE A 142 1.37 -12.65 6.64
C PHE A 142 2.36 -13.48 5.83
N GLU A 143 3.57 -13.72 6.35
CA GLU A 143 4.67 -14.42 5.66
C GLU A 143 4.85 -13.95 4.18
N PRO A 144 4.96 -12.64 3.93
CA PRO A 144 4.84 -12.11 2.57
C PRO A 144 6.06 -12.41 1.68
N GLY A 145 7.18 -12.84 2.26
CA GLY A 145 8.43 -13.09 1.54
C GLY A 145 9.13 -11.83 1.02
N PHE A 146 8.78 -10.66 1.57
CA PHE A 146 9.27 -9.37 1.08
C PHE A 146 10.74 -9.09 1.44
N GLN A 147 11.42 -8.37 0.55
CA GLN A 147 12.74 -7.81 0.80
C GLN A 147 12.59 -6.38 1.31
N TRP A 148 12.21 -6.25 2.58
CA TRP A 148 11.92 -4.98 3.22
C TRP A 148 13.08 -3.99 3.13
N GLN A 149 12.80 -2.80 2.60
CA GLN A 149 13.74 -1.69 2.48
C GLN A 149 13.03 -0.41 2.87
N ILE A 150 13.74 0.46 3.59
CA ILE A 150 13.20 1.75 4.02
C ILE A 150 14.06 2.90 3.53
N TYR A 151 13.41 3.88 2.92
CA TYR A 151 14.01 5.08 2.37
C TYR A 151 13.40 6.29 3.09
N VAL A 152 14.25 7.09 3.71
CA VAL A 152 13.84 8.39 4.24
C VAL A 152 14.24 9.45 3.22
N VAL A 153 13.25 10.11 2.63
CA VAL A 153 13.44 11.05 1.53
C VAL A 153 13.38 12.47 2.08
N GLN A 154 14.38 13.28 1.76
CA GLN A 154 14.41 14.70 2.11
C GLN A 154 13.47 15.46 1.18
N ASP A 155 12.24 15.66 1.64
CA ASP A 155 11.16 16.35 0.94
C ASP A 155 10.18 16.94 1.99
N PRO A 156 9.72 18.19 1.86
CA PRO A 156 8.75 18.79 2.78
C PRO A 156 7.33 18.21 2.65
N GLN A 157 7.08 17.34 1.67
CA GLN A 157 5.80 16.67 1.51
C GLN A 157 5.41 15.86 2.76
N ILE A 158 4.17 16.01 3.23
CA ILE A 158 3.59 15.19 4.31
C ILE A 158 3.07 13.91 3.66
N ASN A 159 3.95 12.91 3.53
CA ASN A 159 3.58 11.65 2.91
C ASN A 159 4.44 10.48 3.44
N ALA A 160 3.95 9.27 3.24
CA ALA A 160 4.69 8.01 3.30
C ALA A 160 3.98 7.00 2.42
N CYS A 161 4.72 6.04 1.87
CA CYS A 161 4.11 4.95 1.12
C CYS A 161 4.87 3.65 1.32
N CYS A 162 4.17 2.52 1.18
CA CYS A 162 4.81 1.21 1.12
C CYS A 162 4.37 0.47 -0.14
N PHE A 163 5.29 0.32 -1.08
CA PHE A 163 5.03 -0.44 -2.30
C PHE A 163 5.20 -1.95 -2.05
N MET A 164 4.65 -2.72 -3.00
CA MET A 164 4.80 -4.17 -3.07
C MET A 164 6.29 -4.57 -3.03
N GLY A 165 6.57 -5.77 -2.52
CA GLY A 165 7.96 -6.19 -2.26
C GLY A 165 8.62 -5.48 -1.06
N GLY A 166 7.85 -4.69 -0.30
CA GLY A 166 8.28 -4.12 0.98
C GLY A 166 9.14 -2.86 0.86
N LYS A 167 8.90 -2.00 -0.13
CA LYS A 167 9.66 -0.75 -0.33
C LYS A 167 8.94 0.41 0.34
N MET A 168 9.43 0.80 1.52
CA MET A 168 8.86 1.88 2.32
C MET A 168 9.57 3.20 2.04
N PHE A 169 8.79 4.25 1.85
CA PHE A 169 9.25 5.62 1.67
C PHE A 169 8.62 6.48 2.75
N VAL A 170 9.45 7.28 3.42
CA VAL A 170 9.02 8.22 4.46
C VAL A 170 9.61 9.58 4.14
N TYR A 171 8.75 10.58 3.95
CA TYR A 171 9.19 11.92 3.62
C TYR A 171 9.43 12.75 4.88
N THR A 172 10.43 13.63 4.87
CA THR A 172 10.78 14.43 6.05
C THR A 172 9.65 15.33 6.53
N GLY A 173 8.80 15.83 5.62
CA GLY A 173 7.62 16.62 5.97
C GLY A 173 6.62 15.87 6.85
N LEU A 174 6.46 14.56 6.67
CA LEU A 174 5.65 13.74 7.59
C LEU A 174 6.24 13.71 9.00
N LEU A 175 7.57 13.65 9.11
CA LEU A 175 8.24 13.65 10.41
C LEU A 175 8.11 15.00 11.11
N ASP A 176 8.19 16.10 10.36
CA ASP A 176 7.91 17.45 10.86
C ASP A 176 6.45 17.58 11.34
N PHE A 177 5.51 17.02 10.59
CA PHE A 177 4.11 16.97 10.98
C PHE A 177 3.87 16.18 12.27
N ILE A 178 4.48 15.00 12.40
CA ILE A 178 4.41 14.20 13.63
C ILE A 178 5.00 14.95 14.82
N ASP A 179 6.10 15.68 14.62
CA ASP A 179 6.69 16.52 15.66
C ASP A 179 5.69 17.58 16.14
N ALA A 180 5.04 18.29 15.20
CA ALA A 180 4.02 19.30 15.51
C ALA A 180 2.79 18.71 16.23
N MET A 181 2.30 17.55 15.80
CA MET A 181 1.16 16.84 16.43
C MET A 181 1.45 16.48 17.89
N VAL A 182 2.68 16.09 18.19
CA VAL A 182 3.11 15.78 19.57
C VAL A 182 3.30 17.05 20.40
N GLU A 183 3.86 18.10 19.81
CA GLU A 183 4.02 19.39 20.49
C GLU A 183 2.68 20.05 20.84
N GLN A 184 1.67 19.87 19.99
CA GLN A 184 0.30 20.33 20.24
C GLN A 184 -0.49 19.42 21.21
N GLY A 185 0.08 18.29 21.63
CA GLY A 185 -0.56 17.35 22.55
C GLY A 185 -1.68 16.51 21.92
N ILE A 186 -1.79 16.49 20.59
CA ILE A 186 -2.75 15.64 19.87
C ILE A 186 -2.30 14.18 19.95
N CYS A 187 -1.01 13.95 19.72
CA CYS A 187 -0.37 12.66 19.91
C CYS A 187 0.52 12.66 21.14
N SER A 188 0.50 11.56 21.90
CA SER A 188 1.33 11.44 23.11
C SER A 188 2.78 11.06 22.80
N ASN A 189 3.02 10.41 21.65
CA ASN A 189 4.31 9.80 21.34
C ASN A 189 4.59 9.74 19.83
N LYS A 190 5.76 10.24 19.42
CA LYS A 190 6.23 10.26 18.02
C LYS A 190 6.32 8.86 17.38
N TYR A 191 6.70 7.85 18.16
CA TYR A 191 6.80 6.47 17.68
C TYR A 191 5.42 5.84 17.46
N ASN A 192 4.43 6.15 18.31
CA ASN A 192 3.05 5.67 18.11
C ASN A 192 2.43 6.35 16.87
N ALA A 193 2.58 7.67 16.75
CA ALA A 193 2.10 8.42 15.59
C ALA A 193 2.73 7.93 14.28
N LEU A 194 4.05 7.69 14.25
CA LEU A 194 4.70 7.12 13.08
C LEU A 194 4.25 5.67 12.82
N ALA A 195 4.02 4.88 13.87
CA ALA A 195 3.52 3.51 13.73
C ALA A 195 2.11 3.47 13.14
N THR A 196 1.27 4.47 13.40
CA THR A 196 -0.03 4.63 12.73
C THR A 196 0.14 4.70 11.22
N VAL A 197 0.98 5.62 10.74
CA VAL A 197 1.21 5.79 9.29
C VAL A 197 1.84 4.56 8.68
N LEU A 198 2.96 4.09 9.25
CA LEU A 198 3.68 2.96 8.68
C LEU A 198 2.89 1.66 8.78
N GLY A 199 2.10 1.46 9.83
CA GLY A 199 1.21 0.31 9.96
C GLY A 199 0.16 0.30 8.85
N HIS A 200 -0.43 1.45 8.55
CA HIS A 200 -1.38 1.64 7.44
C HIS A 200 -0.73 1.36 6.08
N GLU A 201 0.43 1.94 5.82
CA GLU A 201 1.14 1.74 4.55
C GLU A 201 1.58 0.28 4.35
N ILE A 202 2.15 -0.33 5.38
CA ILE A 202 2.52 -1.75 5.38
C ILE A 202 1.27 -2.61 5.12
N ALA A 203 0.13 -2.25 5.70
CA ALA A 203 -1.12 -2.97 5.46
C ALA A 203 -1.55 -2.96 3.99
N HIS A 204 -1.43 -1.82 3.28
CA HIS A 204 -1.68 -1.77 1.84
C HIS A 204 -0.81 -2.76 1.05
N ALA A 205 0.48 -2.84 1.38
CA ALA A 205 1.41 -3.75 0.72
C ALA A 205 1.11 -5.23 1.06
N LEU A 206 0.79 -5.53 2.32
CA LEU A 206 0.48 -6.89 2.77
C LEU A 206 -0.84 -7.42 2.22
N ALA A 207 -1.88 -6.57 2.20
CA ALA A 207 -3.17 -6.86 1.59
C ALA A 207 -3.11 -6.86 0.05
N ARG A 208 -1.98 -6.46 -0.54
CA ARG A 208 -1.77 -6.42 -2.01
C ARG A 208 -2.79 -5.54 -2.73
N HIS A 209 -3.23 -4.43 -2.13
CA HIS A 209 -4.27 -3.56 -2.71
C HIS A 209 -3.90 -3.02 -4.11
N THR A 210 -2.63 -2.69 -4.34
CA THR A 210 -2.17 -2.26 -5.68
C THR A 210 -2.25 -3.41 -6.69
N ALA A 211 -1.78 -4.61 -6.32
CA ALA A 211 -1.88 -5.79 -7.19
C ALA A 211 -3.34 -6.19 -7.47
N GLU A 212 -4.22 -6.12 -6.46
CA GLU A 212 -5.66 -6.35 -6.63
C GLU A 212 -6.24 -5.35 -7.64
N THR A 213 -5.93 -4.06 -7.48
CA THR A 213 -6.41 -3.02 -8.39
C THR A 213 -5.92 -3.26 -9.83
N LEU A 214 -4.65 -3.62 -9.98
CA LEU A 214 -4.07 -3.96 -11.27
C LEU A 214 -4.65 -5.25 -11.86
N SER A 215 -5.14 -6.18 -11.03
CA SER A 215 -5.69 -7.45 -11.49
C SER A 215 -7.00 -7.30 -12.27
N TYR A 216 -7.72 -6.20 -12.08
CA TYR A 216 -8.88 -5.86 -12.90
C TYR A 216 -8.49 -5.43 -14.32
N LEU A 217 -7.24 -5.05 -14.56
CA LEU A 217 -6.79 -4.45 -15.81
C LEU A 217 -6.51 -5.47 -16.92
N PRO A 218 -5.83 -6.62 -16.69
CA PRO A 218 -5.73 -7.70 -17.67
C PRO A 218 -7.10 -8.24 -18.10
N VAL A 219 -8.11 -8.23 -17.23
CA VAL A 219 -9.48 -8.63 -17.62
C VAL A 219 -10.06 -7.64 -18.63
N LEU A 220 -9.84 -6.34 -18.43
CA LEU A 220 -10.27 -5.28 -19.36
C LEU A 220 -9.45 -5.26 -20.66
N ILE A 221 -8.15 -5.58 -20.60
CA ILE A 221 -7.26 -5.64 -21.76
C ILE A 221 -7.41 -6.95 -22.55
N ALA A 222 -7.68 -8.08 -21.89
CA ALA A 222 -8.01 -9.34 -22.55
C ALA A 222 -9.35 -9.25 -23.28
N LEU A 223 -10.30 -8.45 -22.75
CA LEU A 223 -11.50 -8.04 -23.47
C LEU A 223 -11.17 -7.17 -24.71
N SER A 224 -10.00 -6.53 -24.73
CA SER A 224 -9.47 -5.71 -25.84
C SER A 224 -8.36 -6.36 -26.69
N LEU A 225 -8.18 -7.69 -26.63
CA LEU A 225 -7.47 -8.55 -27.61
C LEU A 225 -5.92 -8.66 -27.60
N LEU A 226 -5.11 -8.05 -26.74
CA LEU A 226 -3.67 -7.91 -27.08
C LEU A 226 -2.64 -8.23 -25.98
N THR A 227 -1.57 -8.90 -26.43
CA THR A 227 -0.29 -9.12 -25.76
C THR A 227 0.28 -7.81 -25.22
N VAL A 228 0.29 -7.66 -23.90
CA VAL A 228 0.84 -6.48 -23.21
C VAL A 228 2.34 -6.70 -23.02
N ASP A 229 3.16 -5.75 -23.45
CA ASP A 229 4.59 -5.75 -23.17
C ASP A 229 4.89 -5.38 -21.70
N SER A 230 6.10 -5.68 -21.23
CA SER A 230 6.49 -5.44 -19.83
C SER A 230 6.66 -3.95 -19.50
N GLU A 231 7.00 -3.10 -20.47
CA GLU A 231 7.19 -1.66 -20.27
C GLU A 231 5.87 -0.91 -20.08
N LEU A 232 4.83 -1.31 -20.82
CA LEU A 232 3.48 -0.81 -20.65
C LEU A 232 2.93 -1.23 -19.28
N ILE A 233 3.20 -2.45 -18.82
CA ILE A 233 2.82 -2.91 -17.47
C ILE A 233 3.48 -2.03 -16.39
N ALA A 234 4.78 -1.73 -16.51
CA ALA A 234 5.47 -0.85 -15.57
C ALA A 234 4.91 0.58 -15.56
N SER A 235 4.56 1.12 -16.74
CA SER A 235 3.96 2.46 -16.86
C SER A 235 2.56 2.53 -16.26
N ILE A 236 1.75 1.50 -16.52
CA ILE A 236 0.44 1.32 -15.89
C ILE A 236 0.61 1.21 -14.36
N PHE A 237 1.55 0.37 -13.91
CA PHE A 237 1.85 0.22 -12.49
C PHE A 237 2.10 1.57 -11.80
N THR A 238 3.01 2.37 -12.35
CA THR A 238 3.36 3.69 -11.81
C THR A 238 2.15 4.64 -11.79
N TYR A 239 1.29 4.62 -12.81
CA TYR A 239 0.05 5.40 -12.82
C TYR A 239 -0.92 4.96 -11.70
N PHE A 240 -1.10 3.66 -11.51
CA PHE A 240 -2.02 3.13 -10.50
C PHE A 240 -1.52 3.34 -9.07
N CYS A 241 -0.22 3.35 -8.83
CA CYS A 241 0.36 3.75 -7.54
C CYS A 241 0.03 5.21 -7.16
N GLN A 242 -0.37 6.05 -8.11
CA GLN A 242 -0.76 7.44 -7.88
C GLN A 242 -2.28 7.63 -7.74
N LEU A 243 -3.07 6.59 -8.03
CA LEU A 243 -4.52 6.67 -7.90
C LEU A 243 -4.95 6.52 -6.43
N PRO A 244 -6.03 7.21 -6.02
CA PRO A 244 -6.58 7.02 -4.70
C PRO A 244 -7.07 5.59 -4.51
N PHE A 245 -6.79 5.02 -3.35
CA PHE A 245 -7.32 3.71 -2.99
C PHE A 245 -8.84 3.76 -2.82
N SER A 246 -9.47 2.60 -3.03
CA SER A 246 -10.91 2.45 -2.75
C SER A 246 -11.18 2.58 -1.25
N ARG A 247 -12.39 3.03 -0.88
CA ARG A 247 -12.79 3.09 0.54
C ARG A 247 -12.69 1.74 1.26
N LEU A 248 -12.89 0.65 0.51
CA LEU A 248 -12.72 -0.72 1.01
C LEU A 248 -11.26 -1.00 1.36
N HIS A 249 -10.32 -0.65 0.48
CA HIS A 249 -8.88 -0.81 0.71
C HIS A 249 -8.41 0.04 1.90
N GLU A 250 -8.86 1.30 2.00
CA GLU A 250 -8.52 2.16 3.14
C GLU A 250 -9.01 1.60 4.47
N THR A 251 -10.26 1.12 4.51
CA THR A 251 -10.84 0.53 5.73
C THR A 251 -10.14 -0.77 6.12
N GLU A 252 -9.76 -1.59 5.15
CA GLU A 252 -8.99 -2.81 5.41
C GLU A 252 -7.56 -2.50 5.88
N ALA A 253 -6.92 -1.49 5.27
CA ALA A 253 -5.60 -1.03 5.68
C ALA A 253 -5.59 -0.47 7.10
N ASP A 254 -6.63 0.29 7.50
CA ASP A 254 -6.82 0.76 8.87
C ASP A 254 -6.88 -0.42 9.86
N HIS A 255 -7.68 -1.45 9.54
CA HIS A 255 -7.85 -2.61 10.40
C HIS A 255 -6.54 -3.39 10.56
N ILE A 256 -5.91 -3.77 9.44
CA ILE A 256 -4.64 -4.49 9.48
C ILE A 256 -3.56 -3.64 10.17
N GLY A 257 -3.47 -2.35 9.84
CA GLY A 257 -2.51 -1.42 10.42
C GLY A 257 -2.64 -1.31 11.93
N LEU A 258 -3.86 -1.16 12.45
CA LEU A 258 -4.14 -1.16 13.89
C LEU A 258 -3.73 -2.47 14.56
N MET A 259 -4.01 -3.61 13.93
CA MET A 259 -3.62 -4.92 14.46
C MET A 259 -2.10 -5.11 14.44
N LEU A 260 -1.40 -4.61 13.42
CA LEU A 260 0.06 -4.60 13.37
C LEU A 260 0.64 -3.70 14.48
N MET A 261 0.07 -2.52 14.70
CA MET A 261 0.45 -1.64 15.82
C MET A 261 0.29 -2.35 17.16
N ALA A 262 -0.89 -2.96 17.38
CA ALA A 262 -1.20 -3.69 18.60
C ALA A 262 -0.23 -4.87 18.82
N ALA A 263 0.01 -5.68 17.79
CA ALA A 263 0.94 -6.82 17.82
C ALA A 263 2.39 -6.37 18.06
N ALA A 264 2.78 -5.25 17.45
CA ALA A 264 4.07 -4.62 17.66
C ALA A 264 4.14 -3.94 19.03
N CYS A 265 3.08 -3.86 19.81
CA CYS A 265 3.02 -3.18 21.11
C CYS A 265 3.29 -1.67 21.04
N TYR A 266 2.73 -1.03 20.00
CA TYR A 266 2.44 0.41 19.95
C TYR A 266 1.03 0.67 20.44
N ASP A 267 0.74 1.90 20.90
CA ASP A 267 -0.59 2.26 21.40
C ASP A 267 -1.59 2.46 20.23
N PRO A 268 -2.58 1.56 20.07
CA PRO A 268 -3.55 1.68 18.98
C PRO A 268 -4.53 2.86 19.15
N SER A 269 -4.64 3.43 20.36
CA SER A 269 -5.51 4.57 20.65
C SER A 269 -5.02 5.89 20.07
N GLU A 270 -3.76 5.93 19.62
CA GLU A 270 -3.16 7.10 18.98
C GLU A 270 -3.61 7.25 17.52
N ALA A 271 -4.05 6.17 16.86
CA ALA A 271 -4.41 6.21 15.44
C ALA A 271 -5.61 7.12 15.14
N PRO A 272 -6.77 7.02 15.83
CA PRO A 272 -7.90 7.93 15.56
C PRO A 272 -7.57 9.41 15.76
N LYS A 273 -6.79 9.74 16.80
CA LYS A 273 -6.36 11.12 17.08
C LYS A 273 -5.45 11.66 15.98
N PHE A 274 -4.55 10.82 15.51
CA PHE A 274 -3.60 11.18 14.48
C PHE A 274 -4.29 11.49 13.15
N TRP A 275 -5.22 10.63 12.72
CA TRP A 275 -6.00 10.87 11.51
C TRP A 275 -6.95 12.06 11.62
N GLU A 276 -7.56 12.27 12.79
CA GLU A 276 -8.36 13.47 13.05
C GLU A 276 -7.50 14.74 12.92
N GLY A 277 -6.29 14.76 13.49
CA GLY A 277 -5.38 15.90 13.34
C GLY A 277 -4.90 16.10 11.89
N MET A 278 -4.63 15.03 11.14
CA MET A 278 -4.38 15.18 9.70
C MET A 278 -5.55 15.83 8.97
N LYS A 279 -6.78 15.42 9.28
CA LYS A 279 -7.99 15.98 8.66
C LYS A 279 -8.13 17.49 8.92
N LEU A 280 -7.72 17.97 10.11
CA LEU A 280 -7.76 19.40 10.44
C LEU A 280 -6.77 20.24 9.64
N VAL A 281 -5.67 19.67 9.19
CA VAL A 281 -4.67 20.36 8.36
C VAL A 281 -5.01 20.26 6.86
N ASN A 282 -6.03 19.47 6.50
CA ASN A 282 -6.46 19.23 5.11
C ASN A 282 -7.14 20.44 4.42
N GLU A 283 -7.27 21.60 5.07
CA GLU A 283 -7.73 22.82 4.39
C GLU A 283 -6.70 23.34 3.36
N GLU A 284 -5.45 22.87 3.38
CA GLU A 284 -4.37 23.31 2.47
C GLU A 284 -3.92 22.27 1.42
N GLY A 285 -4.68 21.21 1.16
CA GLY A 285 -4.36 20.26 0.07
C GLY A 285 -3.13 19.39 0.36
N ILE A 286 -3.17 18.63 1.46
CA ILE A 286 -2.13 17.67 1.82
C ILE A 286 -2.16 16.50 0.82
N ASP A 287 -1.03 16.20 0.20
CA ASP A 287 -0.90 15.10 -0.77
C ASP A 287 -1.33 13.73 -0.24
N TRP A 288 -1.25 13.51 1.09
CA TRP A 288 -1.74 12.30 1.75
C TRP A 288 -3.20 11.97 1.40
N PHE A 289 -4.11 12.94 1.46
CA PHE A 289 -5.53 12.68 1.21
C PHE A 289 -5.86 12.53 -0.28
N SER A 290 -4.94 12.92 -1.16
CA SER A 290 -5.04 12.65 -2.60
C SER A 290 -4.92 11.15 -2.88
N THR A 291 -4.14 10.41 -2.09
CA THR A 291 -3.98 8.95 -2.23
C THR A 291 -4.80 8.15 -1.21
N HIS A 292 -5.08 8.72 -0.03
CA HIS A 292 -5.84 8.10 1.06
C HIS A 292 -7.07 8.93 1.46
N PRO A 293 -8.19 8.83 0.73
CA PRO A 293 -9.39 9.58 1.07
C PRO A 293 -9.86 9.30 2.51
N ALA A 294 -10.05 10.36 3.30
CA ALA A 294 -10.67 10.25 4.61
C ALA A 294 -12.13 10.69 4.57
N ASP A 295 -12.99 9.91 5.22
CA ASP A 295 -14.39 10.25 5.43
C ASP A 295 -14.82 9.95 6.88
N ASP A 296 -15.91 10.56 7.33
CA ASP A 296 -16.37 10.43 8.72
C ASP A 296 -16.78 9.00 9.09
N LYS A 297 -17.18 8.18 8.10
CA LYS A 297 -17.52 6.77 8.35
C LYS A 297 -16.25 5.95 8.61
N ARG A 298 -15.17 6.22 7.87
CA ARG A 298 -13.86 5.62 8.09
C ARG A 298 -13.35 5.95 9.49
N GLN A 299 -13.40 7.22 9.91
CA GLN A 299 -13.01 7.63 11.26
C GLN A 299 -13.79 6.86 12.34
N LYS A 300 -15.13 6.81 12.21
CA LYS A 300 -15.97 6.09 13.17
C LYS A 300 -15.68 4.58 13.21
N HIS A 301 -15.36 3.99 12.06
CA HIS A 301 -15.00 2.57 12.01
C HIS A 301 -13.63 2.34 12.66
N LEU A 302 -12.65 3.20 12.39
CA LEU A 302 -11.35 3.15 13.02
C LEU A 302 -11.44 3.18 14.56
N GLU A 303 -12.30 4.04 15.11
CA GLU A 303 -12.56 4.08 16.56
C GLU A 303 -13.08 2.75 17.13
N GLN A 304 -13.89 2.01 16.36
CA GLN A 304 -14.37 0.67 16.75
C GLN A 304 -13.24 -0.35 16.71
N LEU A 305 -12.42 -0.31 15.66
CA LEU A 305 -11.26 -1.19 15.49
C LEU A 305 -10.20 -0.94 16.56
N THR A 306 -10.06 0.28 17.05
CA THR A 306 -9.14 0.62 18.15
C THR A 306 -9.47 -0.20 19.40
N ALA A 307 -10.75 -0.37 19.75
CA ALA A 307 -11.14 -1.18 20.91
C ALA A 307 -10.74 -2.64 20.76
N GLU A 308 -10.91 -3.20 19.55
CA GLU A 308 -10.46 -4.56 19.21
C GLU A 308 -8.93 -4.68 19.33
N ALA A 309 -8.20 -3.69 18.81
CA ALA A 309 -6.75 -3.67 18.79
C ALA A 309 -6.17 -3.61 20.22
N ILE A 310 -6.76 -2.79 21.09
CA ILE A 310 -6.41 -2.72 22.51
C ILE A 310 -6.68 -4.07 23.18
N ALA A 311 -7.85 -4.67 22.98
CA ALA A 311 -8.18 -5.97 23.54
C ALA A 311 -7.25 -7.09 23.06
N TYR A 312 -6.78 -7.03 21.81
CA TYR A 312 -5.77 -7.94 21.28
C TYR A 312 -4.40 -7.73 21.96
N GLN A 313 -3.96 -6.48 22.10
CA GLN A 313 -2.71 -6.13 22.79
C GLN A 313 -2.72 -6.54 24.27
N ASP A 314 -3.84 -6.37 24.97
CA ASP A 314 -3.96 -6.75 26.39
C ASP A 314 -3.83 -8.26 26.62
N LYS A 315 -4.27 -9.06 25.65
CA LYS A 315 -4.11 -10.53 25.69
C LYS A 315 -2.69 -10.97 25.35
N ALA A 316 -1.92 -10.12 24.68
CA ALA A 316 -0.56 -10.43 24.23
C ALA A 316 0.46 -10.27 25.36
N SER A 317 0.80 -11.38 26.03
CA SER A 317 1.77 -11.40 27.13
C SER A 317 3.14 -10.80 26.77
N TRP A 318 3.55 -10.91 25.50
CA TRP A 318 4.84 -10.38 25.03
C TRP A 318 4.91 -8.86 25.05
N CYS A 319 3.77 -8.15 25.00
CA CYS A 319 3.77 -6.69 25.08
C CYS A 319 4.14 -6.22 26.47
N GLY A 320 3.61 -6.85 27.52
CA GLY A 320 4.02 -6.60 28.90
C GLY A 320 5.50 -6.91 29.13
N ASP A 321 5.97 -8.06 28.63
CA ASP A 321 7.39 -8.44 28.71
C ASP A 321 8.32 -7.43 28.01
N MET A 322 7.91 -6.96 26.83
CA MET A 322 8.66 -5.99 26.06
C MET A 322 8.75 -4.64 26.78
N GLN A 323 7.63 -4.11 27.27
CA GLN A 323 7.58 -2.87 28.04
C GLN A 323 8.44 -2.96 29.31
N SER A 324 8.40 -4.10 30.01
CA SER A 324 9.24 -4.35 31.19
C SER A 324 10.73 -4.33 30.84
N LYS A 325 11.14 -5.06 29.80
CA LYS A 325 12.54 -5.09 29.33
C LYS A 325 13.04 -3.71 28.91
N VAL A 326 12.24 -2.96 28.14
CA VAL A 326 12.57 -1.59 27.73
C VAL A 326 12.74 -0.68 28.95
N SER A 327 11.80 -0.75 29.91
CA SER A 327 11.87 0.03 31.15
C SER A 327 13.13 -0.29 31.95
N GLN A 328 13.51 -1.56 32.06
CA GLN A 328 14.76 -1.97 32.72
C GLN A 328 16.01 -1.44 32.00
N LEU A 329 16.03 -1.45 30.66
CA LEU A 329 17.14 -0.91 29.88
C LEU A 329 17.28 0.61 30.07
N ILE A 330 16.16 1.34 30.04
CA ILE A 330 16.11 2.77 30.31
C ILE A 330 16.62 3.05 31.72
N TYR A 331 16.10 2.34 32.73
CA TYR A 331 16.53 2.48 34.12
C TYR A 331 18.04 2.23 34.26
N ARG A 332 18.57 1.15 33.68
CA ARG A 332 20.01 0.85 33.68
C ARG A 332 20.83 1.95 33.01
N ARG A 333 20.37 2.50 31.89
CA ARG A 333 21.05 3.57 31.17
C ARG A 333 21.08 4.87 31.96
N ILE A 334 19.95 5.26 32.56
CA ILE A 334 19.85 6.45 33.43
C ILE A 334 20.75 6.27 34.66
N THR A 335 20.69 5.11 35.31
CA THR A 335 21.49 4.81 36.51
C THR A 335 22.98 4.83 36.19
N ARG A 336 23.42 4.24 35.07
CA ARG A 336 24.81 4.34 34.60
C ARG A 336 25.23 5.78 34.33
N ARG A 337 24.41 6.55 33.61
CA ARG A 337 24.69 7.97 33.34
C ARG A 337 24.83 8.79 34.61
N ARG A 338 23.95 8.57 35.59
CA ARG A 338 24.03 9.23 36.91
C ARG A 338 25.27 8.81 37.68
N ALA A 339 25.63 7.53 37.67
CA ALA A 339 26.85 7.04 38.31
C ALA A 339 28.10 7.68 37.69
N THR A 340 28.18 7.74 36.36
CA THR A 340 29.31 8.39 35.67
C THR A 340 29.34 9.90 35.87
N ALA A 341 28.18 10.57 35.87
CA ALA A 341 28.10 12.01 36.14
C ALA A 341 28.48 12.35 37.59
N GLY A 342 28.12 11.48 38.54
CA GLY A 342 28.54 11.60 39.93
C GLY A 342 30.06 11.49 40.09
N THR A 343 30.69 10.56 39.37
CA THR A 343 32.16 10.40 39.41
C THR A 343 32.92 11.54 38.73
N THR A 344 32.42 12.06 37.59
CA THR A 344 33.07 13.20 36.91
C THR A 344 32.92 14.47 37.73
N HIS A 345 31.74 14.73 38.31
CA HIS A 345 31.53 15.91 39.14
C HIS A 345 32.34 15.84 40.44
N SER A 346 32.44 14.66 41.08
CA SER A 346 33.31 14.49 42.25
C SER A 346 34.79 14.64 41.91
N ALA A 347 35.23 14.19 40.74
CA ALA A 347 36.62 14.33 40.29
C ALA A 347 36.97 15.77 39.92
N GLU A 348 36.04 16.51 39.28
CA GLU A 348 36.18 17.93 39.00
C GLU A 348 36.25 18.76 40.29
N MET A 349 35.37 18.46 41.26
CA MET A 349 35.37 19.14 42.56
C MET A 349 36.65 18.84 43.36
N ALA A 350 37.16 17.60 43.30
CA ALA A 350 38.45 17.23 43.92
C ALA A 350 39.62 17.97 43.25
N ALA A 351 39.66 18.05 41.92
CA ALA A 351 40.69 18.78 41.20
C ALA A 351 40.66 20.30 41.48
N MET A 352 39.47 20.89 41.61
CA MET A 352 39.31 22.28 42.04
C MET A 352 39.81 22.50 43.46
N TRP A 353 39.53 21.56 44.37
CA TRP A 353 39.99 21.63 45.76
C TRP A 353 41.52 21.50 45.86
N ASP A 354 42.12 20.56 45.14
CA ASP A 354 43.58 20.39 45.07
C ASP A 354 44.26 21.64 44.47
N GLY A 355 43.66 22.25 43.44
CA GLY A 355 44.13 23.51 42.87
C GLY A 355 44.07 24.69 43.86
N MET A 356 43.01 24.76 44.68
CA MET A 356 42.91 25.77 45.74
C MET A 356 43.97 25.55 46.83
N GLN A 357 44.23 24.30 47.24
CA GLN A 357 45.27 24.01 48.23
C GLN A 357 46.69 24.31 47.71
N ALA A 358 46.96 24.04 46.43
CA ALA A 358 48.23 24.33 45.79
C ALA A 358 48.54 25.84 45.72
N THR A 359 47.50 26.67 45.55
CA THR A 359 47.65 28.14 45.52
C THR A 359 47.82 28.73 46.92
N THR A 360 47.21 28.15 47.96
CA THR A 360 47.39 28.58 49.35
C THR A 360 48.75 28.22 49.96
N ASN A 361 49.46 27.22 49.42
CA ASN A 361 50.77 26.77 49.91
C ASN A 361 51.96 27.40 49.15
N GLN A 362 51.72 28.38 48.27
CA GLN A 362 52.79 29.13 47.63
C GLN A 362 53.45 30.09 48.65
N PRO A 363 54.78 30.05 48.86
CA PRO A 363 55.45 31.01 49.72
C PRO A 363 55.27 32.43 49.16
N PRO A 364 55.11 33.44 50.03
CA PRO A 364 54.86 34.81 49.58
C PRO A 364 56.00 35.31 48.68
N PRO A 365 55.68 36.10 47.64
CA PRO A 365 56.70 36.60 46.73
C PRO A 365 57.73 37.45 47.50
N PRO A 366 59.02 37.37 47.14
CA PRO A 366 60.06 38.14 47.80
C PRO A 366 59.79 39.64 47.64
N PRO A 367 60.09 40.47 48.66
CA PRO A 367 59.82 41.90 48.62
C PRO A 367 60.59 42.57 47.46
N PRO A 368 60.00 43.59 46.80
CA PRO A 368 60.61 44.25 45.66
C PRO A 368 61.92 44.94 46.06
N ALA A 369 62.95 44.75 45.24
CA ALA A 369 64.28 45.34 45.46
C ALA A 369 64.22 46.87 45.33
N THR A 370 64.38 47.57 46.45
CA THR A 370 64.60 49.02 46.48
C THR A 370 65.98 49.35 45.92
N THR A 371 66.04 49.82 44.69
CA THR A 371 67.21 50.51 44.14
C THR A 371 67.26 51.93 44.71
N ILE A 372 68.14 52.16 45.69
CA ILE A 372 68.52 53.49 46.15
C ILE A 372 69.57 54.04 45.16
N PRO A 373 69.36 55.21 44.53
CA PRO A 373 70.39 55.85 43.74
C PRO A 373 71.39 56.54 44.68
N VAL A 374 72.68 56.24 44.51
CA VAL A 374 73.79 56.89 45.24
C VAL A 374 74.39 57.99 44.33
N PRO A 375 74.80 59.16 44.88
CA PRO A 375 75.26 60.33 44.13
C PRO A 375 76.58 60.15 43.37
#